data_AF-A0A957ZBG5-F1
#
_entry.id   AF-A0A957ZBG5-F1
#
_cell.length_a   1.000
_cell.length_b   1.000
_cell.length_c   1.000
_cell.angle_alpha   90.00
_cell.angle_beta   90.00
_cell.angle_gamma   90.00
#
_symmetry.space_group_name_H-M   'P 1'
#
loop_
_entity.id
_entity.type
_entity.pdbx_description
1 polymer ?
#
loop_
_entity_poly.entity_id
_entity_poly.type
_entity_poly.pdbx_seq_one_letter_code
_entity_poly.pdbx_strand_id
1 'polypeptide(L)'
;AALSMALLWSGLWLILTSFFTWAPLTLLGIFCFSLNIPVVLASVSALIQMLAPSDMRARLLSVSSMLSTGAQPLGALFVGWLGNALGPLAALRVNGILMATIALALLLLHREFRNWDVSRPPAA
;
A
#
# COMPACT_ATOMS: atom_id res chain seq x y z
N ALA A 1 -8.07 -10.20 2.66
CA ALA A 1 -7.68 -10.01 4.07
C ALA A 1 -6.26 -9.43 4.25
N ALA A 2 -5.19 -10.09 3.76
CA ALA A 2 -3.80 -9.66 4.01
C ALA A 2 -3.46 -8.23 3.50
N LEU A 3 -3.92 -7.86 2.30
CA LEU A 3 -3.72 -6.51 1.75
C LEU A 3 -4.38 -5.42 2.59
N SER A 4 -5.63 -5.64 3.04
CA SER A 4 -6.37 -4.68 3.85
C SER A 4 -5.73 -4.50 5.24
N MET A 5 -5.24 -5.59 5.84
CA MET A 5 -4.48 -5.58 7.09
C MET A 5 -3.16 -4.81 6.92
N ALA A 6 -2.48 -4.98 5.77
CA ALA A 6 -1.28 -4.25 5.44
C ALA A 6 -1.55 -2.74 5.31
N LEU A 7 -2.62 -2.32 4.61
CA LEU A 7 -2.97 -0.90 4.49
C LEU A 7 -3.35 -0.26 5.83
N LEU A 8 -4.02 -0.98 6.72
CA LEU A 8 -4.30 -0.49 8.08
C LEU A 8 -3.02 -0.31 8.88
N TRP A 9 -2.11 -1.28 8.81
CA TRP A 9 -0.83 -1.24 9.50
C TRP A 9 0.02 -0.05 9.03
N SER A 10 0.10 0.19 7.71
CA SER A 10 0.88 1.30 7.16
C SER A 10 0.26 2.67 7.49
N GLY A 11 -1.07 2.81 7.41
CA GLY A 11 -1.78 4.04 7.80
C GLY A 11 -1.63 4.36 9.29
N LEU A 12 -1.71 3.35 10.16
CA LEU A 12 -1.55 3.52 11.61
C LEU A 12 -0.14 3.99 11.97
N TRP A 13 0.90 3.39 11.39
CA TRP A 13 2.29 3.77 11.65
C TRP A 13 2.64 5.15 11.09
N LEU A 14 2.07 5.56 9.95
CA LEU A 14 2.22 6.92 9.41
C LEU A 14 1.57 7.99 10.30
N ILE A 15 0.42 7.70 10.91
CA ILE A 15 -0.22 8.62 11.87
C ILE A 15 0.61 8.70 13.15
N LEU A 16 1.07 7.57 13.68
CA LEU A 16 1.90 7.50 14.88
C LEU A 16 3.21 8.29 14.72
N THR A 17 3.93 8.09 13.61
CA THR A 17 5.15 8.85 13.29
C THR A 17 4.93 10.34 13.21
N SER A 18 3.72 10.79 12.87
CA SER A 18 3.37 12.20 12.75
C SER A 18 3.24 12.94 14.08
N PHE A 19 3.01 12.21 15.19
CA PHE A 19 2.97 12.77 16.54
C PHE A 19 4.34 12.80 17.22
N PHE A 20 5.33 12.08 16.71
CA PHE A 20 6.64 11.97 17.33
C PHE A 20 7.64 13.00 16.81
N THR A 21 7.98 13.98 17.65
CA THR A 21 9.07 14.96 17.43
C THR A 21 10.45 14.44 17.86
N TRP A 22 10.53 13.24 18.43
CA TRP A 22 11.78 12.59 18.85
C TRP A 22 12.36 11.72 17.73
N ALA A 23 13.57 12.07 17.27
CA ALA A 23 14.28 11.44 16.16
C ALA A 23 14.34 9.89 16.16
N PRO A 24 14.65 9.19 17.28
CA PRO A 24 14.70 7.73 17.28
C PRO A 24 13.32 7.08 17.11
N LEU A 25 12.27 7.76 17.57
CA LEU A 25 10.89 7.26 17.53
C LEU A 25 10.31 7.38 16.12
N THR A 26 10.66 8.46 15.40
CA THR A 26 10.32 8.62 13.98
C THR A 26 11.00 7.55 13.12
N LEU A 27 12.28 7.23 13.39
CA LEU A 27 13.01 6.15 12.71
C LEU A 27 12.36 4.78 12.92
N LEU A 28 11.94 4.47 14.15
CA LEU A 28 11.25 3.23 14.46
C LEU A 28 9.93 3.10 13.70
N GLY A 29 9.15 4.18 13.60
CA GLY A 29 7.90 4.13 12.86
C GLY A 29 8.09 4.06 11.34
N ILE A 30 9.12 4.68 10.77
CA ILE A 30 9.50 4.49 9.35
C ILE A 30 9.96 3.05 9.09
N PHE A 31 10.67 2.44 10.03
CA PHE A 31 11.06 1.03 9.96
C PHE A 31 9.83 0.12 9.92
N CYS A 32 8.88 0.30 10.85
CA CYS A 32 7.64 -0.48 10.88
C CYS A 32 6.75 -0.25 9.66
N PHE A 33 6.76 0.95 9.09
CA PHE A 33 6.12 1.23 7.79
C PHE A 33 6.79 0.47 6.64
N SER A 34 8.12 0.41 6.62
CA SER A 34 8.89 -0.22 5.54
C SER A 34 8.68 -1.74 5.44
N LEU A 35 8.34 -2.40 6.56
CA LEU A 35 7.99 -3.83 6.58
C LEU A 35 6.74 -4.16 5.76
N ASN A 36 5.89 -3.17 5.47
CA ASN A 36 4.64 -3.36 4.76
C ASN A 36 4.82 -3.54 3.25
N ILE A 37 5.79 -2.81 2.68
CA ILE A 37 6.07 -2.75 1.24
C ILE A 37 6.22 -4.15 0.62
N PRO A 38 7.06 -5.06 1.15
CA PRO A 38 7.20 -6.41 0.57
C PRO A 38 5.92 -7.24 0.67
N VAL A 39 5.11 -7.06 1.72
CA VAL A 39 3.84 -7.79 1.88
C VAL A 39 2.84 -7.40 0.79
N VAL A 40 2.76 -6.11 0.47
CA VAL A 40 1.89 -5.60 -0.60
C VAL A 40 2.39 -6.07 -1.97
N LEU A 41 3.69 -5.93 -2.25
CA LEU A 41 4.27 -6.39 -3.52
C LEU A 41 4.07 -7.89 -3.76
N ALA A 42 4.31 -8.71 -2.74
CA ALA A 42 4.10 -10.16 -2.81
C ALA A 42 2.62 -10.50 -3.06
N SER A 43 1.71 -9.82 -2.34
CA SER A 43 0.28 -10.03 -2.49
C SER A 43 -0.24 -9.64 -3.87
N VAL A 44 0.17 -8.48 -4.40
CA VAL A 44 -0.21 -8.03 -5.75
C VAL A 44 0.30 -8.99 -6.81
N SER A 45 1.56 -9.43 -6.69
CA SER A 45 2.15 -10.39 -7.62
C SER A 45 1.43 -11.74 -7.57
N ALA A 46 1.05 -12.21 -6.38
CA ALA A 46 0.28 -13.44 -6.21
C ALA A 46 -1.13 -13.34 -6.82
N LEU A 47 -1.81 -12.21 -6.64
CA LEU A 47 -3.12 -11.97 -7.25
C LEU A 47 -3.06 -11.97 -8.76
N ILE A 48 -2.06 -11.28 -9.34
CA ILE A 48 -1.84 -11.27 -10.78
C ILE A 48 -1.60 -12.70 -11.27
N GLN A 49 -0.79 -13.50 -10.56
CA GLN A 49 -0.53 -14.88 -10.94
C GLN A 49 -1.77 -15.80 -10.87
N MET A 50 -2.67 -15.59 -9.90
CA MET A 50 -3.92 -16.35 -9.78
C MET A 50 -4.93 -15.99 -10.87
N LEU A 51 -5.05 -14.70 -11.23
CA LEU A 51 -6.02 -14.23 -12.23
C LEU A 51 -5.51 -14.33 -13.67
N ALA A 52 -4.19 -14.34 -13.86
CA ALA A 52 -3.60 -14.33 -15.19
C ALA A 52 -3.65 -15.71 -15.88
N PRO A 53 -4.13 -15.76 -17.14
CA PRO A 53 -3.97 -16.93 -18.01
C PRO A 53 -2.51 -17.32 -18.16
N SER A 54 -2.21 -18.62 -18.24
CA SER A 54 -0.84 -19.19 -18.23
C SER A 54 0.11 -18.55 -19.25
N ASP A 55 -0.38 -18.19 -20.44
CA ASP A 55 0.44 -17.58 -21.50
C ASP A 55 0.76 -16.09 -21.30
N MET A 56 -0.04 -15.37 -20.51
CA MET A 56 0.08 -13.90 -20.39
C MET A 56 0.61 -13.44 -19.04
N ARG A 57 0.93 -14.37 -18.12
CA ARG A 57 1.37 -14.05 -16.76
C ARG A 57 2.56 -13.09 -16.72
N ALA A 58 3.60 -13.38 -17.50
CA ALA A 58 4.81 -12.55 -17.56
C ALA A 58 4.52 -11.14 -18.10
N ARG A 59 3.61 -11.02 -19.07
CA ARG A 59 3.23 -9.74 -19.67
C ARG A 59 2.43 -8.88 -18.69
N LEU A 60 1.48 -9.48 -17.98
CA LEU A 60 0.69 -8.80 -16.93
C LEU A 60 1.58 -8.35 -15.77
N LEU A 61 2.51 -9.20 -15.32
CA LEU A 61 3.46 -8.83 -14.28
C LEU A 61 4.36 -7.67 -14.72
N SER A 62 4.88 -7.70 -15.96
CA SER A 62 5.69 -6.62 -16.51
C SER A 62 4.92 -5.29 -16.61
N VAL A 63 3.67 -5.30 -17.07
CA VAL A 63 2.80 -4.11 -17.10
C VAL A 63 2.57 -3.57 -15.69
N SER A 64 2.33 -4.45 -14.70
CA SER A 64 2.15 -4.01 -13.31
C SER A 64 3.39 -3.34 -12.71
N SER A 65 4.59 -3.85 -13.03
CA SER A 65 5.86 -3.27 -12.61
C SER A 65 6.14 -1.94 -13.32
N MET A 66 5.81 -1.85 -14.62
CA MET A 66 5.95 -0.62 -15.40
C MET A 66 5.06 0.50 -14.85
N LEU A 67 3.79 0.19 -14.56
CA LEU A 67 2.85 1.14 -13.96
C LEU A 67 3.31 1.57 -12.55
N SER A 68 3.75 0.62 -11.72
CA SER A 68 4.23 0.93 -10.37
C SER A 68 5.45 1.87 -10.40
N THR A 69 6.41 1.56 -11.27
CA THR A 69 7.63 2.38 -11.41
C THR A 69 7.32 3.75 -12.00
N GLY A 70 6.38 3.83 -12.95
CA GLY A 70 5.94 5.08 -13.58
C GLY A 70 5.13 5.99 -12.64
N ALA A 71 4.38 5.43 -11.70
CA ALA A 71 3.59 6.20 -10.73
C ALA A 71 4.45 6.81 -9.60
N GLN A 72 5.56 6.16 -9.25
CA GLN A 72 6.48 6.60 -8.19
C GLN A 72 6.97 8.06 -8.33
N PRO A 73 7.49 8.51 -9.49
CA PRO A 73 7.93 9.90 -9.67
C PRO A 73 6.76 10.90 -9.59
N LEU A 74 5.57 10.54 -10.05
CA LEU A 74 4.38 11.39 -9.91
C LEU A 74 4.01 11.59 -8.43
N GLY A 75 4.07 10.50 -7.65
CA GLY A 75 3.89 10.57 -6.20
C GLY A 75 4.94 11.46 -5.53
N ALA A 76 6.22 11.30 -5.90
CA ALA A 76 7.31 12.12 -5.37
C ALA A 76 7.15 13.61 -5.68
N LEU A 77 6.71 13.97 -6.91
CA LEU A 77 6.41 15.35 -7.28
C LEU A 77 5.26 15.93 -6.45
N PHE A 78 4.18 15.17 -6.29
CA PHE A 78 3.03 15.60 -5.49
C PHE A 78 3.41 15.84 -4.02
N VAL A 79 4.17 14.90 -3.44
CA VAL A 79 4.66 15.00 -2.05
C VAL A 79 5.64 16.16 -1.90
N GLY A 80 6.54 16.36 -2.85
CA GLY A 80 7.48 17.48 -2.85
C GLY A 80 6.78 18.84 -2.92
N TRP A 81 5.76 18.97 -3.77
CA TRP A 81 4.94 20.17 -3.87
C TRP A 81 4.18 20.46 -2.57
N LEU A 82 3.54 19.44 -1.97
CA LEU A 82 2.89 19.55 -0.66
C LEU A 82 3.89 19.93 0.45
N GLY A 83 5.09 19.35 0.42
CA GLY A 83 6.17 19.66 1.35
C GLY A 83 6.63 21.11 1.29
N ASN A 84 6.71 21.68 0.07
CA ASN A 84 7.09 23.07 -0.14
C ASN A 84 5.98 24.05 0.28
N ALA A 85 4.70 23.69 0.07
CA ALA A 85 3.57 24.56 0.37
C ALA A 85 3.17 24.58 1.87
N LEU A 86 3.23 23.43 2.55
CA LEU A 86 2.70 23.26 3.91
C LEU A 86 3.79 22.98 4.96
N GLY A 87 5.03 22.77 4.51
CA GLY A 87 6.14 22.34 5.34
C GLY A 87 6.21 20.81 5.53
N PRO A 88 7.39 20.27 5.87
CA PRO A 88 7.65 18.82 5.86
C PRO A 88 6.74 18.02 6.80
N LEU A 89 6.48 18.55 8.00
CA LEU A 89 5.64 17.90 9.01
C LEU A 89 4.16 17.86 8.62
N ALA A 90 3.64 18.93 8.01
CA ALA A 90 2.25 18.98 7.56
C ALA A 90 2.03 18.09 6.33
N ALA A 91 2.98 18.03 5.40
CA ALA A 91 2.92 17.11 4.26
C ALA A 91 2.88 15.64 4.71
N LEU A 92 3.63 15.29 5.76
CA LEU A 92 3.61 13.94 6.35
C LEU A 92 2.25 13.62 7.00
N ARG A 93 1.63 14.59 7.70
CA ARG A 93 0.28 14.47 8.28
C ARG A 93 -0.77 14.20 7.20
N VAL A 94 -0.75 15.00 6.13
CA VAL A 94 -1.68 14.85 5.01
C VAL A 94 -1.51 13.49 4.36
N ASN A 95 -0.27 13.02 4.16
CA ASN A 95 -0.01 11.68 3.62
C ASN A 95 -0.56 10.56 4.51
N GLY A 96 -0.33 10.64 5.83
CA GLY A 96 -0.84 9.64 6.77
C GLY A 96 -2.37 9.58 6.79
N ILE A 97 -3.04 10.74 6.80
CA ILE A 97 -4.51 10.82 6.74
C ILE A 97 -5.03 10.27 5.40
N LEU A 98 -4.39 10.61 4.29
CA LEU A 98 -4.78 10.12 2.96
C LEU A 98 -4.65 8.59 2.88
N MET A 99 -3.55 8.02 3.38
CA MET A 99 -3.38 6.56 3.44
C MET A 99 -4.42 5.90 4.34
N ALA A 100 -4.67 6.44 5.53
CA ALA A 100 -5.66 5.87 6.46
C ALA A 100 -7.09 5.95 5.91
N THR A 101 -7.44 7.04 5.24
CA THR A 101 -8.75 7.21 4.60
C THR A 101 -8.92 6.28 3.40
N ILE A 102 -7.89 6.10 2.56
CA ILE A 102 -7.91 5.12 1.47
C ILE A 102 -8.02 3.68 2.01
N ALA A 103 -7.28 3.35 3.07
CA ALA A 103 -7.37 2.04 3.72
C ALA A 103 -8.79 1.77 4.25
N LEU A 104 -9.39 2.77 4.91
CA LEU A 104 -10.76 2.69 5.43
C LEU A 104 -11.78 2.59 4.29
N ALA A 105 -11.62 3.38 3.23
CA ALA A 105 -12.47 3.33 2.04
C ALA A 105 -12.39 1.96 1.36
N LEU A 106 -11.20 1.37 1.23
CA LEU A 106 -11.04 0.02 0.68
C LEU A 106 -11.69 -1.06 1.56
N LEU A 107 -11.63 -0.93 2.88
CA LEU A 107 -12.31 -1.84 3.81
C LEU A 107 -13.84 -1.73 3.76
N LEU A 108 -14.36 -0.54 3.47
CA LEU A 108 -15.78 -0.26 3.41
C LEU A 108 -16.37 -0.58 2.03
N LEU A 109 -15.70 -0.20 0.93
CA LEU A 109 -16.15 -0.46 -0.45
C LEU A 109 -15.86 -1.89 -0.91
N HIS A 110 -14.64 -2.39 -0.71
CA HIS A 110 -14.27 -3.75 -1.14
C HIS A 110 -14.52 -4.77 -0.02
N ARG A 111 -15.81 -4.96 0.28
CA ARG A 111 -16.31 -6.02 1.16
C ARG A 111 -16.11 -7.42 0.56
N GLU A 112 -15.89 -7.51 -0.75
CA GLU A 112 -15.76 -8.76 -1.51
C GLU A 112 -14.44 -9.50 -1.27
N PHE A 113 -13.33 -8.82 -0.92
CA PHE A 113 -12.07 -9.49 -0.54
C PHE A 113 -12.01 -9.97 0.91
N ARG A 114 -13.09 -9.75 1.68
CA ARG A 114 -13.23 -10.28 3.05
C ARG A 114 -13.67 -11.75 3.06
N ASN A 115 -14.30 -12.21 1.99
CA ASN A 115 -14.88 -13.56 1.87
C ASN A 115 -14.27 -14.37 0.73
N TRP A 116 -13.00 -14.16 0.36
CA TRP A 116 -12.36 -15.05 -0.62
C TRP A 116 -12.02 -16.39 0.04
N ASP A 117 -13.08 -17.16 0.27
CA ASP A 117 -13.04 -18.59 0.51
C ASP A 117 -12.47 -19.21 -0.76
N VAL A 118 -11.33 -19.89 -0.61
CA VAL A 118 -10.73 -20.68 -1.69
C VAL A 118 -11.65 -21.88 -1.87
N SER A 119 -12.72 -21.71 -2.67
CA SER A 119 -13.48 -22.81 -3.20
C SER A 119 -12.58 -23.57 -4.18
N ARG A 120 -11.79 -24.50 -3.63
CA ARG A 120 -11.06 -25.53 -4.38
C ARG A 120 -12.05 -26.13 -5.39
N PRO A 121 -11.74 -26.16 -6.69
CA PRO A 121 -12.47 -27.01 -7.61
C PRO A 121 -12.41 -28.45 -7.07
N PRO A 122 -13.53 -29.20 -7.02
CA PRO A 122 -13.48 -30.60 -6.63
C PRO A 122 -12.56 -31.32 -7.62
N ALA A 123 -11.59 -32.05 -7.06
CA ALA A 123 -10.74 -32.95 -7.83
C ALA A 123 -11.67 -33.97 -8.51
N ALA A 124 -11.78 -33.86 -9.83
CA ALA A 124 -12.38 -34.86 -10.70
C ALA A 124 -11.24 -35.57 -11.44
#